data_AF-A0A6D2IN74-F1
#
_entry.id   AF-A0A6D2IN74-F1
#
_cell.length_a   1.000
_cell.length_b   1.000
_cell.length_c   1.000
_cell.angle_alpha   90.00
_cell.angle_beta   90.00
_cell.angle_gamma   90.00
#
_symmetry.space_group_name_H-M   'P 1'
#
loop_
_entity.id
_entity.type
_entity.pdbx_description
1 polymer ?
#
loop_
_entity_poly.entity_id
_entity_poly.type
_entity_poly.pdbx_seq_one_letter_code
_entity_poly.pdbx_strand_id
1 'polypeptide(L)'
;MHGLKHQPKSKGFSIDVNAKVLRRGTSSPLQEIYFSSTVDDFIWEDEDCPEKVELYELLVDSGIIEFEAQFLMHDIILYVCEITNSLHDDCYKGVLTLTVDVTLPPEPVEVNQAQEALRIEHF
;
A
#
# COMPACT_ATOMS: atom_id res chain seq x y z
N MET A 1 5.40 5.90 5.96
CA MET A 1 6.19 7.14 6.25
C MET A 1 5.72 8.22 5.28
N HIS A 2 5.73 9.50 5.66
CA HIS A 2 5.46 10.57 4.71
C HIS A 2 6.50 11.68 4.78
N GLY A 3 6.56 12.49 3.73
CA GLY A 3 7.35 13.73 3.68
C GLY A 3 6.57 14.81 2.93
N LEU A 4 6.62 16.04 3.44
CA LEU A 4 5.99 17.19 2.81
C LEU A 4 7.05 18.12 2.24
N LYS A 5 6.87 18.51 0.98
CA LYS A 5 7.74 19.49 0.32
C LYS A 5 6.89 20.61 -0.25
N HIS A 6 7.01 21.79 0.36
CA HIS A 6 6.39 23.00 -0.16
C HIS A 6 7.07 23.40 -1.49
N GLN A 7 6.27 23.64 -2.52
CA GLN A 7 6.73 24.00 -3.86
C GLN A 7 5.83 25.10 -4.44
N PRO A 8 6.12 26.39 -4.17
CA PRO A 8 5.26 27.51 -4.61
C PRO A 8 5.01 27.58 -6.12
N LYS A 9 5.88 26.95 -6.92
CA LYS A 9 5.82 26.91 -8.38
C LYS A 9 5.00 25.73 -8.92
N SER A 10 4.54 24.81 -8.08
CA SER A 10 3.69 23.70 -8.51
C SER A 10 2.32 24.22 -8.94
N LYS A 11 1.64 23.44 -9.79
CA LYS A 11 0.28 23.78 -10.23
C LYS A 11 -0.76 23.61 -9.11
N GLY A 12 -0.49 22.69 -8.17
CA GLY A 12 -1.35 22.40 -7.03
C GLY A 12 -0.62 21.51 -6.03
N PHE A 13 -1.40 20.78 -5.24
CA PHE A 13 -0.90 19.79 -4.29
C PHE A 13 -1.02 18.39 -4.88
N SER A 14 0.11 17.70 -5.04
CA SER A 14 0.14 16.32 -5.50
C SER A 14 0.61 15.37 -4.40
N ILE A 15 0.29 14.10 -4.59
CA ILE A 15 0.73 13.00 -3.75
C ILE A 15 1.56 12.06 -4.62
N ASP A 16 2.80 11.84 -4.21
CA ASP A 16 3.67 10.83 -4.81
C ASP A 16 3.67 9.61 -3.89
N VAL A 17 3.19 8.47 -4.38
CA VAL A 17 3.14 7.24 -3.60
C VAL A 17 4.22 6.27 -4.08
N ASN A 18 5.00 5.77 -3.14
CA ASN A 18 5.88 4.63 -3.31
C ASN A 18 5.36 3.51 -2.40
N ALA A 19 4.80 2.45 -2.99
CA ALA A 19 4.24 1.34 -2.23
C ALA A 19 4.98 0.06 -2.57
N LYS A 20 5.29 -0.74 -1.55
CA LYS A 20 5.94 -2.03 -1.70
C LYS A 20 5.41 -3.05 -0.72
N VAL A 21 5.31 -4.28 -1.19
CA VAL A 21 4.99 -5.44 -0.35
C VAL A 21 6.25 -6.26 -0.13
N LEU A 22 6.56 -6.53 1.12
CA LEU A 22 7.73 -7.26 1.59
C LEU A 22 7.28 -8.58 2.19
N ARG A 23 8.10 -9.62 2.08
CA ARG A 23 7.91 -10.86 2.84
C ARG A 23 8.89 -10.92 3.99
N ARG A 24 8.43 -11.26 5.19
CA ARG A 24 9.34 -11.37 6.34
C ARG A 24 10.41 -12.41 6.05
N GLY A 25 11.68 -11.99 6.17
CA GLY A 25 12.84 -12.82 5.85
C GLY A 25 13.39 -12.64 4.44
N THR A 26 12.74 -11.83 3.59
CA THR A 26 13.30 -11.42 2.29
C THR A 26 13.90 -10.02 2.38
N SER A 27 14.93 -9.78 1.57
CA SER A 27 15.56 -8.45 1.43
C SER A 27 14.99 -7.64 0.25
N SER A 28 14.31 -8.30 -0.69
CA SER A 28 13.66 -7.68 -1.83
C SER A 28 12.13 -7.61 -1.65
N PRO A 29 11.48 -6.56 -2.16
CA PRO A 29 10.04 -6.52 -2.33
C PRO A 29 9.55 -7.69 -3.19
N LEU A 30 8.35 -8.19 -2.88
CA LEU A 30 7.58 -9.07 -3.74
C LEU A 30 7.06 -8.29 -4.95
N GLN A 31 6.53 -7.10 -4.67
CA GLN A 31 5.98 -6.18 -5.65
C GLN A 31 6.18 -4.74 -5.16
N GLU A 32 6.31 -3.82 -6.10
CA GLU A 32 6.43 -2.39 -5.84
C GLU A 32 5.78 -1.59 -6.97
N ILE A 33 5.16 -0.46 -6.61
CA ILE A 33 4.62 0.51 -7.55
C ILE A 33 5.05 1.92 -7.15
N TYR A 34 5.05 2.79 -8.15
CA TYR A 34 5.20 4.23 -7.96
C TYR A 34 4.22 4.97 -8.86
N PHE A 35 3.45 5.87 -8.26
CA PHE A 35 2.54 6.75 -8.99
C PHE A 35 2.50 8.14 -8.38
N SER A 36 1.95 9.09 -9.13
CA SER A 36 1.67 10.45 -8.67
C SER A 36 0.22 10.77 -8.99
N SER A 37 -0.50 11.32 -8.02
CA SER A 37 -1.91 11.69 -8.16
C SER A 37 -2.14 13.08 -7.58
N THR A 38 -3.25 13.72 -7.94
CA THR A 38 -3.67 14.93 -7.22
C THR A 38 -4.28 14.55 -5.88
N VAL A 39 -4.28 15.48 -4.92
CA VAL A 39 -4.97 15.29 -3.64
C VAL A 39 -6.46 15.01 -3.86
N ASP A 40 -7.09 15.71 -4.80
CA ASP A 40 -8.51 15.56 -5.05
C ASP A 40 -8.84 14.18 -5.63
N ASP A 41 -8.08 13.74 -6.65
CA ASP A 41 -8.26 12.42 -7.25
C ASP A 41 -8.00 11.29 -6.24
N PHE A 42 -6.93 11.41 -5.45
CA PHE A 42 -6.55 10.35 -4.52
C PHE A 42 -7.45 10.28 -3.28
N ILE A 43 -8.16 11.34 -2.88
CA ILE A 43 -8.99 11.33 -1.68
C ILE A 43 -10.48 11.25 -2.03
N TRP A 44 -10.94 12.07 -2.96
CA TRP A 44 -12.36 12.34 -3.17
C TRP A 44 -12.97 11.61 -4.36
N GLU A 45 -12.21 11.35 -5.42
CA GLU A 45 -12.71 10.55 -6.54
C GLU A 45 -12.92 9.09 -6.10
N ASP A 46 -13.99 8.45 -6.54
CA ASP A 46 -14.37 7.09 -6.15
C ASP A 46 -13.45 6.02 -6.81
N GLU A 47 -13.91 4.76 -6.89
CA GLU A 47 -13.16 3.58 -7.37
C GLU A 47 -12.58 3.70 -8.80
N ASP A 48 -12.92 4.74 -9.57
CA ASP A 48 -12.41 4.97 -10.92
C ASP A 48 -11.04 5.68 -10.98
N CYS A 49 -10.46 6.06 -9.83
CA CYS A 49 -9.10 6.62 -9.78
C CYS A 49 -8.07 5.51 -10.11
N PRO A 50 -7.34 5.59 -11.24
CA PRO A 50 -6.41 4.53 -11.66
C PRO A 50 -5.34 4.22 -10.61
N GLU A 51 -4.87 5.23 -9.90
CA GLU A 51 -3.85 5.07 -8.87
C GLU A 51 -4.36 4.31 -7.64
N LYS A 52 -5.65 4.45 -7.29
CA LYS A 52 -6.27 3.65 -6.22
C LYS A 52 -6.42 2.19 -6.65
N VAL A 53 -6.80 1.96 -7.90
CA VAL A 53 -6.91 0.62 -8.48
C VAL A 53 -5.54 -0.06 -8.48
N GLU A 54 -4.50 0.60 -8.98
CA GLU A 54 -3.13 0.05 -8.97
C GLU A 54 -2.64 -0.30 -7.56
N LEU A 55 -2.93 0.56 -6.57
CA LEU A 55 -2.58 0.29 -5.17
C LEU A 55 -3.36 -0.89 -4.59
N TYR A 56 -4.64 -1.03 -4.91
CA TYR A 56 -5.46 -2.16 -4.49
C TYR A 56 -4.98 -3.47 -5.12
N GLU A 57 -4.73 -3.47 -6.43
CA GLU A 57 -4.22 -4.63 -7.18
C GLU A 57 -2.87 -5.09 -6.63
N LEU A 58 -1.94 -4.16 -6.33
CA LEU A 58 -0.68 -4.49 -5.66
C LEU A 58 -0.90 -5.30 -4.36
N LEU A 59 -1.88 -4.90 -3.54
CA LEU A 59 -2.16 -5.58 -2.27
C LEU A 59 -2.71 -6.98 -2.54
N VAL A 60 -3.73 -7.11 -3.39
CA VAL A 60 -4.39 -8.38 -3.68
C VAL A 60 -3.43 -9.36 -4.36
N ASP A 61 -2.71 -8.92 -5.38
CA ASP A 61 -1.77 -9.76 -6.14
C ASP A 61 -0.58 -10.21 -5.29
N SER A 62 -0.28 -9.49 -4.20
CA SER A 62 0.75 -9.91 -3.24
C SER A 62 0.30 -11.02 -2.28
N GLY A 63 -0.99 -11.38 -2.31
CA GLY A 63 -1.61 -12.41 -1.49
C GLY A 63 -2.36 -11.89 -0.26
N ILE A 64 -2.62 -10.58 -0.17
CA ILE A 64 -3.52 -10.01 0.84
C ILE A 64 -4.95 -10.26 0.39
N ILE A 65 -5.81 -10.75 1.29
CA ILE A 65 -7.20 -11.02 0.93
C ILE A 65 -7.95 -9.72 0.64
N GLU A 66 -8.88 -9.75 -0.30
CA GLU A 66 -9.61 -8.56 -0.79
C GLU A 66 -10.22 -7.72 0.35
N PHE A 67 -10.79 -8.37 1.36
CA PHE A 67 -11.36 -7.71 2.53
C PHE A 67 -10.30 -6.91 3.30
N GLU A 68 -9.14 -7.48 3.59
CA GLU A 68 -8.05 -6.78 4.27
C GLU A 68 -7.44 -5.67 3.40
N ALA A 69 -7.33 -5.91 2.09
CA ALA A 69 -6.86 -4.91 1.14
C ALA A 69 -7.76 -3.66 1.13
N GLN A 70 -9.09 -3.83 1.21
CA GLN A 70 -10.03 -2.71 1.32
C GLN A 70 -9.82 -1.87 2.60
N PHE A 71 -9.59 -2.52 3.76
CA PHE A 71 -9.29 -1.79 4.99
C PHE A 71 -7.96 -1.04 4.91
N LEU A 72 -6.92 -1.66 4.35
CA LEU A 72 -5.63 -1.00 4.15
C LEU A 72 -5.74 0.21 3.21
N MET A 73 -6.49 0.08 2.11
CA MET A 73 -6.79 1.19 1.22
C MET A 73 -7.50 2.33 1.95
N HIS A 74 -8.50 2.00 2.77
CA HIS A 74 -9.22 3.00 3.56
C HIS A 74 -8.30 3.71 4.55
N ASP A 75 -7.47 2.97 5.28
CA ASP A 75 -6.51 3.53 6.24
C ASP A 75 -5.50 4.47 5.55
N ILE A 76 -5.02 4.11 4.36
CA ILE A 76 -4.10 4.94 3.57
C ILE A 76 -4.79 6.24 3.15
N ILE A 77 -6.02 6.17 2.63
CA ILE A 77 -6.77 7.36 2.19
C ILE A 77 -7.07 8.27 3.38
N LEU A 78 -7.52 7.71 4.51
CA LEU A 78 -7.77 8.48 5.73
C LEU A 78 -6.50 9.16 6.24
N TYR A 79 -5.36 8.46 6.21
CA TYR A 79 -4.08 9.03 6.62
C TYR A 79 -3.65 10.20 5.74
N VAL A 80 -3.78 10.06 4.43
CA VAL A 80 -3.51 11.15 3.49
C VAL A 80 -4.45 12.33 3.76
N CYS A 81 -5.74 12.07 3.95
CA CYS A 81 -6.75 13.08 4.26
C CYS A 81 -6.45 13.86 5.55
N GLU A 82 -5.99 13.16 6.60
CA GLU A 82 -5.56 13.82 7.85
C GLU A 82 -4.38 14.78 7.60
N ILE A 83 -3.36 14.33 6.87
CA ILE A 83 -2.18 15.15 6.56
C ILE A 83 -2.58 16.38 5.73
N THR A 84 -3.34 16.20 4.66
CA THR A 84 -3.70 17.28 3.75
C THR A 84 -4.58 18.31 4.44
N ASN A 85 -5.53 17.88 5.27
CA ASN A 85 -6.40 18.78 6.05
C ASN A 85 -5.64 19.58 7.13
N SER A 86 -4.55 19.02 7.67
CA SER A 86 -3.73 19.69 8.70
C SER A 86 -2.95 20.91 8.18
N LEU A 87 -2.82 21.07 6.86
CA LEU A 87 -2.05 22.15 6.27
C LEU A 87 -2.79 23.50 6.27
N HIS A 88 -4.08 23.53 6.65
CA HIS A 88 -4.89 24.73 6.88
C HIS A 88 -4.82 25.80 5.76
N ASP A 89 -4.61 25.38 4.51
CA ASP A 89 -4.52 26.25 3.34
C ASP A 89 -5.04 25.51 2.10
N ASP A 90 -6.23 25.88 1.63
CA ASP A 90 -6.86 25.35 0.42
C ASP A 90 -6.01 25.64 -0.85
N CYS A 91 -5.01 26.53 -0.74
CA CYS A 91 -4.07 26.88 -1.81
C CYS A 91 -2.68 26.29 -1.60
N TYR A 92 -2.51 25.30 -0.72
CA TYR A 92 -1.20 24.66 -0.52
C TYR A 92 -0.66 24.14 -1.85
N LYS A 93 0.60 24.51 -2.14
CA LYS A 93 1.33 24.09 -3.33
C LYS A 93 2.54 23.30 -2.91
N GLY A 94 2.59 22.04 -3.32
CA GLY A 94 3.65 21.14 -2.89
C GLY A 94 3.41 19.71 -3.31
N VAL A 95 4.22 18.84 -2.71
CA VAL A 95 4.15 17.39 -2.92
C VAL A 95 4.16 16.72 -1.55
N LEU A 96 3.21 15.81 -1.34
CA LEU A 96 3.21 14.83 -0.27
C LEU A 96 3.82 13.55 -0.82
N THR A 97 5.01 13.17 -0.35
CA THR A 97 5.58 11.86 -0.65
C THR A 97 5.10 10.88 0.41
N LEU A 98 4.43 9.82 0.00
CA LEU A 98 3.97 8.74 0.85
C LEU A 98 4.76 7.45 0.53
N THR A 99 5.26 6.81 1.57
CA THR A 99 5.89 5.49 1.49
C THR A 99 5.06 4.48 2.27
N VAL A 100 4.53 3.47 1.56
CA VAL A 100 3.68 2.41 2.09
C VAL A 100 4.44 1.09 2.04
N ASP A 101 4.79 0.57 3.21
CA ASP A 101 5.54 -0.69 3.35
C ASP A 101 4.64 -1.72 4.03
N VAL A 102 4.15 -2.70 3.26
CA VAL A 102 3.34 -3.80 3.80
C VAL A 102 4.23 -5.02 3.98
N THR A 103 4.26 -5.61 5.17
CA THR A 103 5.09 -6.79 5.46
C THR A 103 4.24 -8.02 5.72
N LEU A 104 4.27 -8.97 4.79
CA LEU A 104 3.62 -10.26 4.90
C LEU A 104 4.40 -11.20 5.84
N PRO A 105 3.72 -12.17 6.47
CA PRO A 105 4.40 -13.25 7.19
C PRO A 105 5.34 -14.05 6.27
N PRO A 106 6.25 -14.85 6.84
CA PRO A 106 7.03 -15.81 6.07
C PRO A 106 6.13 -16.72 5.23
N GLU A 107 6.69 -17.31 4.17
CA GLU A 107 5.95 -18.31 3.39
C GLU A 107 5.42 -19.42 4.30
N PRO A 108 4.16 -19.84 4.10
CA PRO A 108 3.64 -21.01 4.80
C PRO A 108 4.53 -22.20 4.45
N VAL A 109 5.07 -22.85 5.47
CA VAL A 109 5.81 -24.11 5.28
C VAL A 109 4.80 -25.14 4.81
N GLU A 110 4.95 -25.65 3.58
CA GLU A 110 4.19 -26.81 3.13
C GLU A 110 4.53 -28.00 4.04
N VAL A 111 3.63 -28.29 4.99
CA VAL A 111 3.72 -29.53 5.76
C VAL A 111 3.27 -30.64 4.82
N ASN A 112 4.24 -31.32 4.21
CA ASN A 112 3.98 -32.53 3.43
C ASN A 112 3.35 -33.60 4.33
N GLN A 113 2.01 -33.67 4.36
CA GLN A 113 1.23 -34.66 5.10
C GLN A 113 1.55 -36.12 4.70
N ALA A 114 2.27 -36.32 3.58
CA ALA A 114 2.74 -37.63 3.14
C ALA A 114 3.79 -38.28 4.07
N GLN A 115 4.51 -37.51 4.91
CA GLN A 115 5.52 -38.09 5.82
C GLN A 115 4.96 -38.59 7.15
N GLU A 116 3.76 -38.15 7.58
CA GLU A 116 3.14 -38.65 8.82
C GLU A 116 2.48 -40.02 8.64
N ALA A 117 1.95 -40.33 7.45
CA ALA A 117 1.31 -41.62 7.18
C ALA A 117 2.29 -42.81 7.21
N LEU A 118 3.56 -42.61 6.83
CA LEU A 118 4.58 -43.66 6.83
C LEU A 118 5.13 -43.99 8.23
N ARG A 119 4.82 -43.18 9.24
CA ARG A 119 5.31 -43.40 10.61
C ARG A 119 4.37 -44.24 11.47
N ILE A 120 3.13 -44.45 11.01
CA ILE A 120 2.09 -45.17 11.78
C ILE A 120 2.06 -46.67 11.47
N GLU A 121 2.65 -47.14 10.36
CA GLU A 121 2.62 -48.57 9.98
C GLU A 121 3.75 -49.45 10.59
N HIS A 122 4.53 -48.92 11.55
CA HIS A 122 5.65 -49.64 12.18
C HIS A 122 5.53 -49.78 13.71
N PHE A 123 4.35 -50.15 14.23
CA PHE A 123 4.19 -50.61 15.62
C PHE A 123 3.26 -51.81 15.72
#